data_AF-A0A8I2K347-F1
#
_entry.id   AF-A0A8I2K347-F1
#
_cell.length_a   1.000
_cell.length_b   1.000
_cell.length_c   1.000
_cell.angle_alpha   90.00
_cell.angle_beta   90.00
_cell.angle_gamma   90.00
#
_symmetry.space_group_name_H-M   'P 1'
#
loop_
_entity.id
_entity.type
_entity.pdbx_description
1 polymer ?
#
loop_
_entity_poly.entity_id
_entity_poly.type
_entity_poly.pdbx_seq_one_letter_code
_entity_poly.pdbx_strand_id
1 'polypeptide(L)'
;MSKSYWLKDENQTGNFSKQKQDTFDPAKAYTGIRLQKGVPLLDRDWNELEDIRRYAEVMLRKHYIGNGVPDENSFKITAVDPPGNDFRIAGGRCLVDGLEVENGVDFILYSQQEGVEALSVPSSARTDTVYLDVWIEEVTSIQDEALKNANDVRMQTCIRHKLEWRVRVTEGNKSYVQEAFHHYYPVAKIHRNNEKDTIEPADIEDLRITGLALHLLTKKIVADHIVTRSRIVDGAINTVKLADRAVTKAKLNDGSVNENKLSTSVNAKLVTDGDNHTHSANDVGAYPITGGIVSGDIIATGRISSQNARKIASASNEIFISSSRWQDMLNMSFSITTGNSMVIIFFKAGGVVADSPIDSLQYLSASFRILVDDGQVCGSNYRFYYLARELKDVSLHWMGVLSAGNHTVKVQWQTGEGRRISCSSGSTRSLIAIEL
;
A
#
# COMPACT_ATOMS: atom_id res chain seq x y z
N MET A 1 -27.98 59.52 -2.28
CA MET A 1 -26.56 59.13 -2.35
C MET A 1 -25.97 59.47 -1.00
N SER A 2 -25.28 58.54 -0.33
CA SER A 2 -24.61 58.85 0.93
C SER A 2 -23.50 59.88 0.68
N LYS A 3 -23.23 60.71 1.69
CA LYS A 3 -22.31 61.85 1.59
C LYS A 3 -20.83 61.46 1.60
N SER A 4 -20.52 60.20 1.90
CA SER A 4 -19.20 59.60 1.82
C SER A 4 -19.33 58.10 1.55
N TYR A 5 -18.38 57.53 0.79
CA TYR A 5 -18.23 56.07 0.66
C TYR A 5 -17.87 55.38 1.98
N TRP A 6 -17.26 56.11 2.92
CA TRP A 6 -16.63 55.55 4.12
C TRP A 6 -17.45 55.71 5.41
N LEU A 7 -18.50 56.52 5.40
CA LEU A 7 -19.15 57.01 6.63
C LEU A 7 -20.67 56.91 6.59
N LYS A 8 -21.25 56.69 7.77
CA LYS A 8 -22.69 56.48 8.01
C LYS A 8 -23.56 57.72 7.90
N ASP A 9 -23.04 58.89 8.25
CA ASP A 9 -23.91 60.05 8.49
C ASP A 9 -24.37 60.74 7.19
N GLU A 10 -25.68 60.82 7.02
CA GLU A 10 -26.31 61.66 6.00
C GLU A 10 -26.18 63.15 6.33
N ASN A 11 -25.72 63.52 7.52
CA ASN A 11 -25.56 64.87 8.06
C ASN A 11 -24.15 65.16 8.59
N GLN A 12 -23.12 64.62 7.92
CA GLN A 12 -21.72 64.94 8.22
C GLN A 12 -21.51 66.41 8.59
N THR A 13 -20.76 66.62 9.67
CA THR A 13 -20.64 67.93 10.35
C THR A 13 -19.79 68.93 9.55
N GLY A 14 -19.06 68.48 8.52
CA GLY A 14 -18.26 69.35 7.66
C GLY A 14 -18.86 69.63 6.27
N ASN A 15 -18.44 70.76 5.71
CA ASN A 15 -18.81 71.25 4.38
C ASN A 15 -17.77 70.78 3.34
N PHE A 16 -17.66 69.47 3.11
CA PHE A 16 -16.54 68.85 2.37
C PHE A 16 -16.56 69.02 0.85
N SER A 17 -17.65 69.59 0.31
CA SER A 17 -17.79 69.96 -1.09
C SER A 17 -19.01 70.85 -1.31
N LYS A 18 -19.03 71.56 -2.44
CA LYS A 18 -20.22 72.29 -2.91
C LYS A 18 -21.40 71.30 -3.01
N GLN A 19 -22.48 71.57 -2.26
CA GLN A 19 -23.69 70.75 -2.15
C GLN A 19 -23.59 69.46 -1.30
N LYS A 20 -22.51 69.27 -0.51
CA LYS A 20 -22.32 68.10 0.37
C LYS A 20 -22.37 66.75 -0.38
N GLN A 21 -21.82 66.71 -1.59
CA GLN A 21 -21.73 65.48 -2.40
C GLN A 21 -20.28 65.01 -2.47
N ASP A 22 -20.03 63.76 -2.12
CA ASP A 22 -18.74 63.12 -2.36
C ASP A 22 -18.43 63.13 -3.87
N THR A 23 -17.24 63.56 -4.27
CA THR A 23 -16.81 63.46 -5.67
C THR A 23 -16.16 62.13 -5.98
N PHE A 24 -15.72 61.39 -4.94
CA PHE A 24 -15.16 60.06 -5.11
C PHE A 24 -16.23 59.06 -5.53
N ASP A 25 -15.92 58.35 -6.62
CA ASP A 25 -16.74 57.25 -7.14
C ASP A 25 -15.82 56.10 -7.56
N PRO A 26 -15.80 54.98 -6.81
CA PRO A 26 -14.93 53.85 -7.12
C PRO A 26 -15.23 53.23 -8.49
N ALA A 27 -16.44 53.40 -9.03
CA ALA A 27 -16.81 52.89 -10.35
C ALA A 27 -16.07 53.58 -11.51
N LYS A 28 -15.56 54.80 -11.28
CA LYS A 28 -14.78 55.55 -12.29
C LYS A 28 -13.32 55.12 -12.38
N ALA A 29 -12.84 54.32 -11.43
CA ALA A 29 -11.47 53.78 -11.40
C ALA A 29 -10.36 54.85 -11.54
N TYR A 30 -10.57 56.04 -10.97
CA TYR A 30 -9.52 57.04 -10.89
C TYR A 30 -8.38 56.57 -9.97
N THR A 31 -7.15 56.84 -10.37
CA THR A 31 -5.93 56.43 -9.64
C THR A 31 -5.21 57.61 -8.97
N GLY A 32 -5.73 58.83 -9.14
CA GLY A 32 -5.28 60.04 -8.46
C GLY A 32 -5.74 61.29 -9.19
N ILE A 33 -5.36 62.46 -8.65
CA ILE A 33 -5.62 63.76 -9.25
C ILE A 33 -4.32 64.36 -9.83
N ARG A 34 -4.44 65.26 -10.81
CA ARG A 34 -3.31 66.03 -11.37
C ARG A 34 -3.67 67.50 -11.48
N LEU A 35 -2.89 68.36 -10.83
CA LEU A 35 -3.11 69.81 -10.85
C LEU A 35 -2.79 70.39 -12.22
N GLN A 36 -3.70 71.22 -12.73
CA GLN A 36 -3.49 71.96 -13.96
C GLN A 36 -2.83 73.31 -13.67
N LYS A 37 -1.87 73.70 -14.53
CA LYS A 37 -1.19 74.99 -14.40
C LYS A 37 -2.19 76.13 -14.50
N GLY A 38 -2.15 77.04 -13.53
CA GLY A 38 -2.99 78.24 -13.50
C GLY A 38 -4.45 78.00 -13.09
N VAL A 39 -4.80 76.79 -12.63
CA VAL A 39 -6.14 76.45 -12.14
C VAL A 39 -6.12 76.40 -10.61
N PRO A 40 -7.07 77.05 -9.90
CA PRO A 40 -7.17 76.99 -8.44
C PRO A 40 -7.39 75.56 -7.91
N LEU A 41 -6.78 75.25 -6.77
CA LEU A 41 -7.03 74.02 -6.03
C LEU A 41 -8.33 74.17 -5.23
N LEU A 42 -9.20 73.16 -5.31
CA LEU A 42 -10.40 73.07 -4.48
C LEU A 42 -10.21 72.03 -3.37
N ASP A 43 -10.89 72.24 -2.25
CA ASP A 43 -11.02 71.28 -1.14
C ASP A 43 -11.47 69.90 -1.61
N ARG A 44 -12.46 69.86 -2.53
CA ARG A 44 -12.94 68.61 -3.12
C ARG A 44 -11.86 67.81 -3.84
N ASP A 45 -10.89 68.48 -4.49
CA ASP A 45 -9.83 67.79 -5.22
C ASP A 45 -8.91 67.08 -4.22
N TRP A 46 -8.61 67.74 -3.09
CA TRP A 46 -7.84 67.16 -2.00
C TRP A 46 -8.57 65.98 -1.34
N ASN A 47 -9.86 66.13 -1.07
CA ASN A 47 -10.69 65.07 -0.47
C ASN A 47 -10.77 63.85 -1.40
N GLU A 48 -11.01 64.06 -2.70
CA GLU A 48 -11.05 62.98 -3.69
C GLU A 48 -9.71 62.26 -3.83
N LEU A 49 -8.59 62.98 -3.76
CA LEU A 49 -7.25 62.36 -3.75
C LEU A 49 -7.07 61.41 -2.55
N GLU A 50 -7.46 61.85 -1.37
CA GLU A 50 -7.38 61.06 -0.14
C GLU A 50 -8.27 59.80 -0.24
N ASP A 51 -9.50 59.94 -0.71
CA ASP A 51 -10.41 58.80 -0.84
C ASP A 51 -9.96 57.80 -1.92
N ILE A 52 -9.41 58.27 -3.05
CA ILE A 52 -8.79 57.40 -4.06
C ILE A 52 -7.62 56.59 -3.46
N ARG A 53 -6.74 57.25 -2.71
CA ARG A 53 -5.57 56.59 -2.09
C ARG A 53 -6.00 55.58 -1.03
N ARG A 54 -6.90 55.98 -0.13
CA ARG A 54 -7.46 55.11 0.91
C ARG A 54 -8.15 53.91 0.28
N TYR A 55 -8.97 54.11 -0.76
CA TYR A 55 -9.65 53.02 -1.45
C TYR A 55 -8.67 52.00 -2.02
N ALA A 56 -7.65 52.47 -2.75
CA ALA A 56 -6.64 51.59 -3.32
C ALA A 56 -5.90 50.77 -2.24
N GLU A 57 -5.54 51.39 -1.13
CA GLU A 57 -4.83 50.75 -0.02
C GLU A 57 -5.69 49.72 0.73
N VAL A 58 -6.94 50.09 1.07
CA VAL A 58 -7.89 49.20 1.74
C VAL A 58 -8.24 48.01 0.84
N MET A 59 -8.51 48.24 -0.45
CA MET A 59 -8.84 47.15 -1.38
C MET A 59 -7.67 46.21 -1.63
N LEU A 60 -6.44 46.73 -1.69
CA LEU A 60 -5.24 45.88 -1.77
C LEU A 60 -5.19 44.92 -0.57
N ARG A 61 -5.35 45.44 0.66
CA ARG A 61 -5.34 44.61 1.87
C ARG A 61 -6.51 43.65 1.92
N LYS A 62 -7.72 44.13 1.64
CA LYS A 62 -8.94 43.32 1.66
C LYS A 62 -8.88 42.14 0.69
N HIS A 63 -8.42 42.37 -0.55
CA HIS A 63 -8.44 41.34 -1.59
C HIS A 63 -7.24 40.40 -1.57
N TYR A 64 -6.06 40.88 -1.17
CA TYR A 64 -4.83 40.09 -1.28
C TYR A 64 -4.28 39.61 0.06
N ILE A 65 -4.70 40.19 1.19
CA ILE A 65 -4.27 39.78 2.54
C ILE A 65 -5.43 39.11 3.30
N GLY A 66 -6.61 39.74 3.31
CA GLY A 66 -7.79 39.27 4.04
C GLY A 66 -7.82 39.73 5.50
N ASN A 67 -8.59 39.04 6.35
CA ASN A 67 -8.77 39.40 7.77
C ASN A 67 -7.86 38.56 8.68
N GLY A 68 -7.44 39.12 9.81
CA GLY A 68 -6.63 38.42 10.79
C GLY A 68 -5.57 39.27 11.47
N VAL A 69 -4.59 38.61 12.06
CA VAL A 69 -3.57 39.22 12.92
C VAL A 69 -2.16 38.83 12.48
N PRO A 70 -1.15 39.70 12.68
CA PRO A 70 0.21 39.44 12.20
C PRO A 70 0.93 38.34 12.99
N ASP A 71 0.59 38.16 14.26
CA ASP A 71 1.23 37.24 15.21
C ASP A 71 0.19 36.52 16.10
N GLU A 72 0.63 35.62 16.97
CA GLU A 72 -0.27 34.81 17.81
C GLU A 72 -0.93 35.59 18.97
N ASN A 73 -0.36 36.73 19.38
CA ASN A 73 -0.76 37.48 20.57
C ASN A 73 -1.70 38.63 20.24
N SER A 74 -1.56 39.24 19.06
CA SER A 74 -2.31 40.42 18.62
C SER A 74 -3.84 40.23 18.74
N PHE A 75 -4.55 41.02 19.55
CA PHE A 75 -6.00 40.90 19.79
C PHE A 75 -6.47 39.52 20.32
N LYS A 76 -5.59 38.77 20.99
CA LYS A 76 -5.96 37.47 21.58
C LYS A 76 -6.96 37.64 22.72
N ILE A 77 -8.00 36.81 22.70
CA ILE A 77 -8.95 36.69 23.82
C ILE A 77 -8.41 35.66 24.82
N THR A 78 -8.31 36.04 26.09
CA THR A 78 -7.87 35.14 27.17
C THR A 78 -8.70 35.37 28.42
N ALA A 79 -8.82 34.35 29.27
CA ALA A 79 -9.50 34.48 30.55
C ALA A 79 -8.78 35.48 31.47
N VAL A 80 -9.54 36.15 32.32
CA VAL A 80 -8.98 36.90 33.44
C VAL A 80 -8.39 35.95 34.49
N ASP A 81 -7.46 36.45 35.29
CA ASP A 81 -6.82 35.71 36.37
C ASP A 81 -6.89 36.52 37.66
N PRO A 82 -7.62 36.07 38.71
CA PRO A 82 -8.41 34.83 38.75
C PRO A 82 -9.64 34.87 37.80
N PRO A 83 -10.19 33.71 37.37
CA PRO A 83 -11.34 33.63 36.48
C PRO A 83 -12.57 34.40 36.98
N GLY A 84 -13.27 35.07 36.07
CA GLY A 84 -14.45 35.91 36.34
C GLY A 84 -15.32 36.04 35.09
N ASN A 85 -16.44 36.78 35.19
CA ASN A 85 -17.36 37.02 34.07
C ASN A 85 -16.84 38.12 33.11
N ASP A 86 -15.58 37.99 32.71
CA ASP A 86 -14.87 38.97 31.90
C ASP A 86 -13.70 38.27 31.17
N PHE A 87 -13.11 38.93 30.17
CA PHE A 87 -11.95 38.43 29.46
C PHE A 87 -10.99 39.56 29.08
N ARG A 88 -9.72 39.20 28.90
CA ARG A 88 -8.66 40.09 28.44
C ARG A 88 -8.62 40.10 26.92
N ILE A 89 -8.51 41.30 26.35
CA ILE A 89 -8.23 41.55 24.93
C ILE A 89 -6.79 42.03 24.85
N ALA A 90 -5.90 41.20 24.31
CA ALA A 90 -4.49 41.55 24.20
C ALA A 90 -4.25 42.74 23.26
N GLY A 91 -3.13 43.42 23.47
CA GLY A 91 -2.58 44.43 22.57
C GLY A 91 -2.25 43.89 21.19
N GLY A 92 -1.84 44.77 20.28
CA GLY A 92 -1.36 44.41 18.94
C GLY A 92 -2.25 44.87 17.80
N ARG A 93 -2.09 44.28 16.61
CA ARG A 93 -2.74 44.74 15.37
C ARG A 93 -3.74 43.73 14.82
N CYS A 94 -4.84 44.20 14.25
CA CYS A 94 -5.81 43.34 13.57
C CYS A 94 -6.27 43.99 12.26
N LEU A 95 -6.23 43.22 11.17
CA LEU A 95 -6.70 43.62 9.86
C LEU A 95 -8.14 43.13 9.67
N VAL A 96 -9.06 44.04 9.41
CA VAL A 96 -10.48 43.77 9.21
C VAL A 96 -10.95 44.50 7.95
N ASP A 97 -11.32 43.75 6.92
CA ASP A 97 -11.82 44.26 5.64
C ASP A 97 -10.90 45.29 4.97
N GLY A 98 -9.59 45.17 5.22
CA GLY A 98 -8.56 46.08 4.72
C GLY A 98 -8.24 47.26 5.63
N LEU A 99 -8.97 47.43 6.74
CA LEU A 99 -8.71 48.41 7.79
C LEU A 99 -7.85 47.77 8.89
N GLU A 100 -6.68 48.34 9.18
CA GLU A 100 -5.79 47.84 10.23
C GLU A 100 -5.99 48.66 11.51
N VAL A 101 -6.48 48.01 12.56
CA VAL A 101 -6.63 48.61 13.88
C VAL A 101 -5.52 48.18 14.83
N GLU A 102 -5.25 49.00 15.83
CA GLU A 102 -4.22 48.74 16.83
C GLU A 102 -4.78 48.94 18.24
N ASN A 103 -4.53 47.96 19.09
CA ASN A 103 -4.66 48.09 20.54
C ASN A 103 -3.27 48.38 21.11
N GLY A 104 -3.02 49.64 21.48
CA GLY A 104 -1.71 50.14 21.89
C GLY A 104 -1.34 49.87 23.35
N VAL A 105 -2.18 49.19 24.12
CA VAL A 105 -1.88 48.75 25.50
C VAL A 105 -1.64 47.24 25.53
N ASP A 106 -0.93 46.74 26.54
CA ASP A 106 -0.60 45.30 26.66
C ASP A 106 -1.85 44.42 26.65
N PHE A 107 -2.90 44.85 27.36
CA PHE A 107 -4.26 44.32 27.26
C PHE A 107 -5.28 45.32 27.82
N ILE A 108 -6.54 45.13 27.46
CA ILE A 108 -7.70 45.78 28.08
C ILE A 108 -8.74 44.72 28.46
N LEU A 109 -9.46 44.89 29.56
CA LEU A 109 -10.59 44.01 29.88
C LEU A 109 -11.79 44.34 28.99
N TYR A 110 -12.61 43.35 28.66
CA TYR A 110 -13.83 43.60 27.90
C TYR A 110 -14.70 44.64 28.61
N SER A 111 -14.88 44.51 29.92
CA SER A 111 -15.66 45.45 30.75
C SER A 111 -15.10 46.89 30.86
N GLN A 112 -13.83 47.09 30.53
CA GLN A 112 -13.17 48.41 30.59
C GLN A 112 -13.33 49.23 29.32
N GLN A 113 -13.82 48.62 28.23
CA GLN A 113 -14.11 49.34 26.99
C GLN A 113 -15.29 50.29 27.19
N GLU A 114 -15.26 51.43 26.52
CA GLU A 114 -16.40 52.35 26.53
C GLU A 114 -17.55 51.80 25.68
N GLY A 115 -18.79 51.88 26.16
CA GLY A 115 -19.99 51.57 25.38
C GLY A 115 -20.19 50.08 25.03
N VAL A 116 -19.64 49.16 25.82
CA VAL A 116 -19.99 47.72 25.75
C VAL A 116 -21.06 47.34 26.76
N GLU A 117 -21.87 46.35 26.44
CA GLU A 117 -22.85 45.77 27.37
C GLU A 117 -22.16 44.76 28.31
N ALA A 118 -22.56 44.73 29.58
CA ALA A 118 -22.05 43.76 30.54
C ALA A 118 -22.47 42.33 30.15
N LEU A 119 -21.56 41.38 30.29
CA LEU A 119 -21.84 39.97 30.00
C LEU A 119 -22.87 39.41 30.98
N SER A 120 -23.89 38.75 30.47
CA SER A 120 -24.89 38.06 31.28
C SER A 120 -24.37 36.71 31.78
N VAL A 121 -24.78 36.33 32.99
CA VAL A 121 -24.55 34.97 33.49
C VAL A 121 -25.49 34.02 32.74
N PRO A 122 -24.98 32.93 32.13
CA PRO A 122 -25.79 32.00 31.35
C PRO A 122 -26.82 31.26 32.23
N SER A 123 -28.10 31.37 31.89
CA SER A 123 -29.19 30.57 32.49
C SER A 123 -29.35 29.16 31.88
N SER A 124 -28.60 28.90 30.81
CA SER A 124 -28.46 27.60 30.12
C SER A 124 -27.15 27.62 29.35
N ALA A 125 -26.56 26.45 29.09
CA ALA A 125 -25.34 26.37 28.27
C ALA A 125 -25.54 27.03 26.90
N ARG A 126 -24.60 27.88 26.48
CA ARG A 126 -24.65 28.61 25.21
C ARG A 126 -23.24 28.87 24.69
N THR A 127 -23.12 29.22 23.41
CA THR A 127 -21.85 29.69 22.83
C THR A 127 -22.00 31.15 22.46
N ASP A 128 -21.14 31.99 23.03
CA ASP A 128 -21.08 33.41 22.75
C ASP A 128 -20.01 33.67 21.68
N THR A 129 -20.29 34.52 20.71
CA THR A 129 -19.29 34.91 19.69
C THR A 129 -18.72 36.27 20.04
N VAL A 130 -17.40 36.32 20.19
CA VAL A 130 -16.63 37.55 20.39
C VAL A 130 -16.14 38.02 19.04
N TYR A 131 -16.42 39.28 18.70
CA TYR A 131 -16.06 39.85 17.41
C TYR A 131 -15.54 41.27 17.58
N LEU A 132 -14.65 41.64 16.68
CA LEU A 132 -14.11 42.98 16.55
C LEU A 132 -15.02 43.77 15.60
N ASP A 133 -15.50 44.91 16.06
CA ASP A 133 -16.28 45.91 15.33
C ASP A 133 -15.36 47.10 15.03
N VAL A 134 -15.21 47.47 13.75
CA VAL A 134 -14.29 48.49 13.26
C VAL A 134 -15.03 49.50 12.40
N TRP A 135 -14.86 50.79 12.67
CA TRP A 135 -15.49 51.87 11.89
C TRP A 135 -14.61 53.10 11.83
N ILE A 136 -14.94 54.01 10.92
CA ILE A 136 -14.29 55.32 10.84
C ILE A 136 -15.20 56.35 11.52
N GLU A 137 -14.65 57.14 12.42
CA GLU A 137 -15.33 58.23 13.11
C GLU A 137 -14.77 59.59 12.69
N GLU A 138 -15.65 60.59 12.58
CA GLU A 138 -15.27 61.99 12.39
C GLU A 138 -14.87 62.62 13.71
N VAL A 139 -13.62 63.09 13.79
CA VAL A 139 -13.09 63.82 14.94
C VAL A 139 -13.05 65.31 14.60
N THR A 140 -13.80 66.08 15.38
CA THR A 140 -13.88 67.53 15.29
C THR A 140 -13.07 68.21 16.38
N SER A 141 -12.97 69.54 16.33
CA SER A 141 -12.34 70.32 17.40
C SER A 141 -13.10 70.29 18.73
N ILE A 142 -14.29 69.68 18.78
CA ILE A 142 -15.02 69.41 20.03
C ILE A 142 -14.40 68.21 20.75
N GLN A 143 -14.00 67.18 19.99
CA GLN A 143 -13.38 65.96 20.53
C GLN A 143 -11.86 66.12 20.71
N ASP A 144 -11.20 66.86 19.82
CA ASP A 144 -9.75 67.13 19.88
C ASP A 144 -9.45 68.63 19.81
N GLU A 145 -9.14 69.22 20.97
CA GLU A 145 -8.80 70.63 21.12
C GLU A 145 -7.61 71.07 20.25
N ALA A 146 -6.68 70.17 19.91
CA ALA A 146 -5.54 70.50 19.06
C ALA A 146 -5.99 70.94 17.66
N LEU A 147 -7.13 70.45 17.18
CA LEU A 147 -7.71 70.83 15.89
C LEU A 147 -8.22 72.27 15.86
N LYS A 148 -8.30 72.99 16.99
CA LYS A 148 -8.59 74.43 17.00
C LYS A 148 -7.43 75.27 16.47
N ASN A 149 -6.24 74.67 16.30
CA ASN A 149 -5.06 75.33 15.77
C ASN A 149 -4.80 76.66 16.54
N ALA A 150 -4.66 76.58 17.87
CA ALA A 150 -4.64 77.76 18.75
C ALA A 150 -3.41 78.69 18.53
N ASN A 151 -2.33 78.15 17.97
CA ASN A 151 -1.05 78.84 17.81
C ASN A 151 -0.85 79.49 16.43
N ASP A 152 -1.79 79.34 15.51
CA ASP A 152 -1.72 79.81 14.11
C ASP A 152 -3.04 80.47 13.67
N VAL A 153 -3.96 79.73 13.04
CA VAL A 153 -5.18 80.25 12.40
C VAL A 153 -6.38 80.30 13.36
N ARG A 154 -6.26 79.72 14.56
CA ARG A 154 -7.25 79.75 15.66
C ARG A 154 -8.65 79.29 15.26
N MET A 155 -8.72 78.38 14.31
CA MET A 155 -9.94 77.73 13.86
C MET A 155 -9.65 76.32 13.37
N GLN A 156 -10.66 75.46 13.41
CA GLN A 156 -10.60 74.17 12.74
C GLN A 156 -10.51 74.35 11.22
N THR A 157 -9.49 73.74 10.61
CA THR A 157 -9.25 73.78 9.16
C THR A 157 -9.80 72.55 8.44
N CYS A 158 -9.62 71.36 9.04
CA CYS A 158 -10.16 70.09 8.55
C CYS A 158 -10.57 69.21 9.74
N ILE A 159 -11.56 68.32 9.55
CA ILE A 159 -11.81 67.22 10.50
C ILE A 159 -10.71 66.16 10.38
N ARG A 160 -10.71 65.18 11.28
CA ARG A 160 -9.90 63.95 11.13
C ARG A 160 -10.83 62.75 11.02
N HIS A 161 -10.42 61.78 10.23
CA HIS A 161 -11.00 60.45 10.26
C HIS A 161 -10.16 59.62 11.21
N LYS A 162 -10.77 59.13 12.28
CA LYS A 162 -10.12 58.22 13.23
C LYS A 162 -10.71 56.84 13.02
N LEU A 163 -9.82 55.86 12.85
CA LEU A 163 -10.23 54.46 12.82
C LEU A 163 -10.47 54.02 14.26
N GLU A 164 -11.71 53.67 14.57
CA GLU A 164 -12.16 53.23 15.88
C GLU A 164 -12.46 51.73 15.85
N TRP A 165 -12.37 51.12 17.02
CA TRP A 165 -12.65 49.71 17.18
C TRP A 165 -13.24 49.40 18.55
N ARG A 166 -14.00 48.31 18.62
CA ARG A 166 -14.54 47.77 19.86
C ARG A 166 -14.68 46.26 19.75
N VAL A 167 -14.31 45.52 20.79
CA VAL A 167 -14.64 44.10 20.91
C VAL A 167 -16.02 43.98 21.53
N ARG A 168 -16.93 43.30 20.83
CA ARG A 168 -18.31 43.06 21.23
C ARG A 168 -18.58 41.56 21.34
N VAL A 169 -19.67 41.23 22.03
CA VAL A 169 -20.12 39.85 22.20
C VAL A 169 -21.57 39.70 21.76
N THR A 170 -21.84 38.71 20.91
CA THR A 170 -23.21 38.21 20.72
C THR A 170 -23.40 36.99 21.60
N GLU A 171 -24.28 37.12 22.59
CA GLU A 171 -24.57 36.04 23.52
C GLU A 171 -25.51 34.99 22.91
N GLY A 172 -25.08 33.73 22.90
CA GLY A 172 -25.72 32.64 22.17
C GLY A 172 -25.66 32.80 20.65
N ASN A 173 -26.56 32.11 19.94
CA ASN A 173 -26.65 32.15 18.47
C ASN A 173 -27.36 33.43 17.93
N LYS A 174 -27.33 34.54 18.68
CA LYS A 174 -27.92 35.80 18.23
C LYS A 174 -27.02 36.42 17.16
N SER A 175 -27.58 36.85 16.04
CA SER A 175 -26.87 37.73 15.11
C SER A 175 -26.86 39.15 15.67
N TYR A 176 -25.74 39.87 15.53
CA TYR A 176 -25.68 41.29 15.88
C TYR A 176 -26.38 42.13 14.80
N VAL A 177 -26.89 43.29 15.20
CA VAL A 177 -27.37 44.29 14.24
C VAL A 177 -26.15 44.88 13.56
N GLN A 178 -26.02 44.66 12.25
CA GLN A 178 -24.97 45.27 11.46
C GLN A 178 -25.26 46.75 11.29
N GLU A 179 -24.37 47.58 11.79
CA GLU A 179 -24.38 49.01 11.54
C GLU A 179 -23.78 49.27 10.16
N ALA A 180 -24.40 50.19 9.41
CA ALA A 180 -23.86 50.59 8.12
C ALA A 180 -22.45 51.19 8.31
N PHE A 181 -21.52 50.85 7.40
CA PHE A 181 -20.12 51.30 7.39
C PHE A 181 -19.24 50.81 8.54
N HIS A 182 -19.74 49.85 9.31
CA HIS A 182 -18.92 49.08 10.25
C HIS A 182 -18.44 47.79 9.59
N HIS A 183 -17.29 47.31 10.04
CA HIS A 183 -16.65 46.09 9.58
C HIS A 183 -16.45 45.13 10.75
N TYR A 184 -16.78 43.86 10.54
CA TYR A 184 -16.88 42.89 11.61
C TYR A 184 -16.00 41.68 11.37
N TYR A 185 -15.29 41.24 12.41
CA TYR A 185 -14.43 40.07 12.33
C TYR A 185 -14.53 39.22 13.61
N PRO A 186 -15.03 37.98 13.54
CA PRO A 186 -15.02 37.06 14.68
C PRO A 186 -13.60 36.78 15.14
N VAL A 187 -13.34 36.97 16.44
CA VAL A 187 -12.00 36.76 17.03
C VAL A 187 -11.96 35.59 18.00
N ALA A 188 -13.08 35.25 18.63
CA ALA A 188 -13.18 34.06 19.48
C ALA A 188 -14.62 33.57 19.64
N LYS A 189 -14.77 32.34 20.11
CA LYS A 189 -15.99 31.84 20.75
C LYS A 189 -15.73 31.56 22.21
N ILE A 190 -16.75 31.74 23.03
CA ILE A 190 -16.73 31.39 24.44
C ILE A 190 -17.86 30.39 24.70
N HIS A 191 -17.49 29.18 25.11
CA HIS A 191 -18.43 28.14 25.50
C HIS A 191 -18.85 28.36 26.96
N ARG A 192 -20.04 28.93 27.15
CA ARG A 192 -20.59 29.27 28.46
C ARG A 192 -21.35 28.07 29.03
N ASN A 193 -20.91 27.57 30.18
CA ASN A 193 -21.56 26.48 30.92
C ASN A 193 -22.77 26.99 31.72
N ASN A 194 -23.75 26.11 32.02
CA ASN A 194 -24.95 26.50 32.76
C ASN A 194 -24.60 27.03 34.16
N GLU A 195 -25.19 28.17 34.55
CA GLU A 195 -25.07 28.76 35.89
C GLU A 195 -23.63 29.08 36.35
N LYS A 196 -22.66 29.11 35.42
CA LYS A 196 -21.27 29.46 35.69
C LYS A 196 -21.01 30.92 35.32
N ASP A 197 -20.58 31.69 36.32
CA ASP A 197 -20.24 33.11 36.18
C ASP A 197 -18.76 33.36 35.83
N THR A 198 -17.96 32.32 35.63
CA THR A 198 -16.56 32.44 35.25
C THR A 198 -16.32 31.99 33.81
N ILE A 199 -15.38 32.67 33.14
CA ILE A 199 -14.81 32.26 31.85
C ILE A 199 -13.41 31.69 32.12
N GLU A 200 -13.23 30.40 31.84
CA GLU A 200 -11.93 29.74 31.99
C GLU A 200 -11.15 29.67 30.67
N PRO A 201 -9.83 29.46 30.70
CA PRO A 201 -9.03 29.32 29.48
C PRO A 201 -9.53 28.23 28.52
N ALA A 202 -10.09 27.14 29.05
CA ALA A 202 -10.63 26.03 28.26
C ALA A 202 -11.97 26.35 27.59
N ASP A 203 -12.67 27.40 28.05
CA ASP A 203 -13.96 27.82 27.48
C ASP A 203 -13.76 28.66 26.20
N ILE A 204 -12.54 29.12 25.92
CA ILE A 204 -12.24 30.06 24.82
C ILE A 204 -11.69 29.32 23.61
N GLU A 205 -12.40 29.39 22.49
CA GLU A 205 -11.96 28.95 21.17
C GLU A 205 -11.47 30.17 20.38
N ASP A 206 -10.21 30.16 19.97
CA ASP A 206 -9.62 31.22 19.14
C ASP A 206 -10.06 31.06 17.68
N LEU A 207 -10.63 32.12 17.10
CA LEU A 207 -11.09 32.14 15.70
C LEU A 207 -10.20 32.97 14.78
N ARG A 208 -9.15 33.60 15.33
CA ARG A 208 -8.30 34.50 14.53
C ARG A 208 -7.47 33.70 13.54
N ILE A 209 -7.47 34.15 12.29
CA ILE A 209 -6.42 33.84 11.33
C ILE A 209 -5.14 34.55 11.78
N THR A 210 -4.14 33.79 12.20
CA THR A 210 -2.82 34.30 12.60
C THR A 210 -1.80 34.18 11.47
N GLY A 211 -0.70 34.93 11.60
CA GLY A 211 0.44 34.83 10.70
C GLY A 211 0.26 35.53 9.36
N LEU A 212 -0.47 36.66 9.34
CA LEU A 212 -0.62 37.49 8.13
C LEU A 212 0.68 38.21 7.70
N ALA A 213 1.71 38.22 8.54
CA ALA A 213 2.99 38.81 8.15
C ALA A 213 3.59 38.07 6.94
N LEU A 214 4.08 38.80 5.94
CA LEU A 214 4.54 38.25 4.66
C LEU A 214 5.59 37.13 4.83
N HIS A 215 6.48 37.25 5.82
CA HIS A 215 7.49 36.23 6.13
C HIS A 215 6.89 34.92 6.67
N LEU A 216 5.69 34.96 7.25
CA LEU A 216 4.95 33.80 7.75
C LEU A 216 4.11 33.14 6.65
N LEU A 217 3.65 33.90 5.64
CA LEU A 217 2.97 33.32 4.46
C LEU A 217 3.88 32.32 3.73
N THR A 218 5.17 32.64 3.57
CA THR A 218 6.16 31.73 2.97
C THR A 218 6.29 30.43 3.77
N LYS A 219 6.16 30.51 5.09
CA LYS A 219 6.20 29.36 5.99
C LYS A 219 4.90 28.54 5.92
N LYS A 220 3.73 29.18 5.79
CA LYS A 220 2.42 28.50 5.68
C LYS A 220 2.23 27.75 4.36
N ILE A 221 2.89 28.18 3.28
CA ILE A 221 2.92 27.46 2.00
C ILE A 221 3.78 26.18 2.09
N VAL A 222 4.72 26.12 3.05
CA VAL A 222 5.68 25.02 3.19
C VAL A 222 5.41 24.14 4.43
N ALA A 223 4.61 24.59 5.40
CA ALA A 223 4.39 23.90 6.67
C ALA A 223 3.28 22.82 6.62
N ASP A 224 3.78 21.58 6.56
CA ASP A 224 3.38 20.34 7.22
C ASP A 224 2.16 19.52 6.81
N HIS A 225 1.07 20.06 6.25
CA HIS A 225 -0.09 19.17 5.93
C HIS A 225 -0.86 19.53 4.64
N ILE A 226 -0.34 20.42 3.81
CA ILE A 226 -0.99 20.87 2.56
C ILE A 226 -0.34 20.24 1.32
N VAL A 227 0.29 19.06 1.45
CA VAL A 227 0.67 18.28 0.27
C VAL A 227 -0.52 17.42 -0.14
N THR A 228 -1.53 18.04 -0.75
CA THR A 228 -2.65 17.33 -1.38
C THR A 228 -2.23 16.80 -2.75
N ARG A 229 -2.99 15.84 -3.32
CA ARG A 229 -2.71 15.29 -4.66
C ARG A 229 -2.56 16.37 -5.74
N SER A 230 -3.31 17.47 -5.66
CA SER A 230 -3.23 18.58 -6.63
C SER A 230 -1.98 19.44 -6.49
N ARG A 231 -1.23 19.30 -5.39
CA ARG A 231 0.03 20.03 -5.13
C ARG A 231 1.26 19.23 -5.56
N ILE A 232 1.11 17.95 -5.89
CA ILE A 232 2.16 17.10 -6.48
C ILE A 232 1.82 16.92 -7.96
N VAL A 233 2.57 17.57 -8.85
CA VAL A 233 2.43 17.31 -10.30
C VAL A 233 2.93 15.92 -10.67
N ASP A 234 2.41 15.34 -11.75
CA ASP A 234 2.86 14.02 -12.22
C ASP A 234 4.38 14.03 -12.47
N GLY A 235 5.07 13.01 -11.93
CA GLY A 235 6.53 12.91 -11.97
C GLY A 235 7.29 13.80 -10.99
N ALA A 236 6.61 14.58 -10.14
CA ALA A 236 7.28 15.43 -9.16
C ALA A 236 8.10 14.63 -8.14
N ILE A 237 7.70 13.40 -7.80
CA ILE A 237 8.47 12.50 -6.93
C ILE A 237 9.31 11.58 -7.81
N ASN A 238 10.62 11.82 -7.84
CA ASN A 238 11.60 11.03 -8.59
C ASN A 238 12.60 10.36 -7.63
N THR A 239 13.49 9.55 -8.18
CA THR A 239 14.48 8.78 -7.40
C THR A 239 15.43 9.66 -6.59
N VAL A 240 15.68 10.91 -6.97
CA VAL A 240 16.51 11.84 -6.20
C VAL A 240 15.77 12.34 -4.94
N LYS A 241 14.44 12.41 -5.00
CA LYS A 241 13.58 12.89 -3.90
C LYS A 241 13.18 11.78 -2.94
N LEU A 242 13.30 10.51 -3.34
CA LEU A 242 13.16 9.36 -2.46
C LEU A 242 14.55 8.87 -2.07
N ALA A 243 14.98 9.20 -0.85
CA ALA A 243 16.21 8.65 -0.32
C ALA A 243 16.17 7.11 -0.31
N ASP A 244 17.34 6.48 -0.39
CA ASP A 244 17.45 5.03 -0.30
C ASP A 244 16.76 4.51 0.96
N ARG A 245 15.93 3.48 0.79
CA ARG A 245 15.16 2.84 1.88
C ARG A 245 14.11 3.77 2.52
N ALA A 246 13.74 4.89 1.91
CA ALA A 246 12.72 5.80 2.43
C ALA A 246 11.32 5.15 2.52
N VAL A 247 10.99 4.20 1.63
CA VAL A 247 9.72 3.44 1.65
C VAL A 247 9.94 2.15 2.43
N THR A 248 9.43 2.08 3.65
CA THR A 248 9.55 0.93 4.57
C THR A 248 8.27 0.11 4.59
N LYS A 249 8.31 -1.10 5.18
CA LYS A 249 7.12 -1.95 5.34
C LYS A 249 5.96 -1.23 6.03
N ALA A 250 6.22 -0.44 7.08
CA ALA A 250 5.18 0.32 7.77
C ALA A 250 4.51 1.41 6.90
N LYS A 251 5.14 1.83 5.79
CA LYS A 251 4.58 2.78 4.82
C LYS A 251 3.80 2.10 3.69
N LEU A 252 3.78 0.76 3.66
CA LEU A 252 3.08 -0.05 2.68
C LEU A 252 2.02 -0.87 3.40
N ASN A 253 0.74 -0.55 3.17
CA ASN A 253 -0.35 -1.39 3.67
C ASN A 253 -0.27 -2.79 3.04
N ASP A 254 -0.74 -3.82 3.76
CA ASP A 254 -0.79 -5.18 3.25
C ASP A 254 -1.62 -5.24 1.95
N GLY A 255 -1.09 -5.93 0.94
CA GLY A 255 -1.68 -6.01 -0.41
C GLY A 255 -1.53 -4.75 -1.27
N SER A 256 -0.88 -3.68 -0.79
CA SER A 256 -0.68 -2.45 -1.57
C SER A 256 0.24 -2.65 -2.78
N VAL A 257 1.13 -3.64 -2.77
CA VAL A 257 1.96 -4.05 -3.92
C VAL A 257 1.38 -5.35 -4.47
N ASN A 258 0.66 -5.26 -5.59
CA ASN A 258 0.04 -6.40 -6.27
C ASN A 258 0.83 -6.76 -7.55
N GLU A 259 0.44 -7.86 -8.19
CA GLU A 259 1.09 -8.38 -9.41
C GLU A 259 1.23 -7.33 -10.53
N ASN A 260 0.26 -6.43 -10.68
CA ASN A 260 0.30 -5.36 -11.68
C ASN A 260 1.35 -4.27 -11.36
N LYS A 261 1.84 -4.22 -10.12
CA LYS A 261 2.87 -3.27 -9.64
C LYS A 261 4.27 -3.90 -9.59
N LEU A 262 4.38 -5.20 -9.89
CA LEU A 262 5.64 -5.93 -9.95
C LEU A 262 6.03 -6.14 -11.42
N SER A 263 7.33 -6.11 -11.70
CA SER A 263 7.80 -6.51 -13.03
C SER A 263 7.55 -8.01 -13.24
N THR A 264 7.36 -8.41 -14.49
CA THR A 264 7.18 -9.81 -14.89
C THR A 264 8.31 -10.72 -14.39
N SER A 265 9.54 -10.20 -14.26
CA SER A 265 10.68 -10.92 -13.69
C SER A 265 10.55 -11.25 -12.19
N VAL A 266 9.80 -10.46 -11.43
CA VAL A 266 9.56 -10.69 -9.99
C VAL A 266 8.40 -11.66 -9.79
N ASN A 267 7.34 -11.58 -10.60
CA ASN A 267 6.24 -12.54 -10.58
C ASN A 267 6.71 -13.98 -10.87
N ALA A 268 7.63 -14.17 -11.81
CA ALA A 268 8.18 -15.50 -12.10
C ALA A 268 9.06 -16.07 -10.97
N LYS A 269 9.63 -15.21 -10.11
CA LYS A 269 10.54 -15.60 -9.03
C LYS A 269 9.82 -15.87 -7.70
N LEU A 270 8.70 -15.18 -7.45
CA LEU A 270 7.86 -15.42 -6.27
C LEU A 270 7.20 -16.80 -6.29
N VAL A 271 7.05 -17.42 -7.47
CA VAL A 271 6.49 -18.78 -7.62
C VAL A 271 7.48 -19.88 -7.18
N THR A 272 8.74 -19.57 -6.85
CA THR A 272 9.79 -20.59 -6.69
C THR A 272 10.44 -20.73 -5.31
N ASP A 273 10.10 -19.95 -4.29
CA ASP A 273 10.85 -20.02 -3.01
C ASP A 273 10.06 -19.68 -1.75
N GLY A 274 9.02 -20.46 -1.41
CA GLY A 274 8.60 -20.55 -0.01
C GLY A 274 7.10 -20.51 0.31
N ASP A 275 6.23 -20.36 -0.68
CA ASP A 275 4.82 -20.62 -0.46
C ASP A 275 4.52 -22.10 -0.70
N ASN A 276 3.64 -22.63 0.15
CA ASN A 276 3.10 -23.99 0.13
C ASN A 276 2.32 -24.26 -1.17
N HIS A 277 3.01 -24.25 -2.30
CA HIS A 277 2.50 -24.56 -3.61
C HIS A 277 2.58 -26.05 -3.85
N THR A 278 1.43 -26.63 -4.18
CA THR A 278 1.35 -27.98 -4.72
C THR A 278 2.10 -27.99 -6.06
N HIS A 279 3.33 -28.49 -6.07
CA HIS A 279 4.03 -28.77 -7.32
C HIS A 279 3.19 -29.79 -8.11
N SER A 280 2.69 -29.35 -9.27
CA SER A 280 2.06 -30.27 -10.20
C SER A 280 3.12 -31.22 -10.73
N ALA A 281 2.75 -32.47 -11.06
CA ALA A 281 3.68 -33.52 -11.48
C ALA A 281 4.57 -33.16 -12.70
N ASN A 282 4.28 -32.05 -13.38
CA ASN A 282 5.04 -31.52 -14.51
C ASN A 282 6.23 -30.62 -14.10
N ASP A 283 6.33 -30.18 -12.84
CA ASP A 283 7.42 -29.31 -12.35
C ASP A 283 8.76 -30.05 -12.25
N VAL A 284 8.74 -31.38 -12.23
CA VAL A 284 9.95 -32.20 -12.31
C VAL A 284 10.28 -32.46 -13.79
N GLY A 285 10.46 -31.38 -14.56
CA GLY A 285 10.99 -31.51 -15.93
C GLY A 285 12.35 -32.24 -15.87
N ALA A 286 12.55 -33.27 -16.70
CA ALA A 286 13.77 -34.01 -17.11
C ALA A 286 15.07 -34.00 -16.26
N TYR A 287 15.04 -33.61 -14.99
CA TYR A 287 16.19 -33.51 -14.11
C TYR A 287 16.26 -34.78 -13.26
N PRO A 288 17.45 -35.40 -13.13
CA PRO A 288 17.62 -36.52 -12.22
C PRO A 288 17.27 -36.05 -10.80
N ILE A 289 16.35 -36.77 -10.17
CA ILE A 289 16.04 -36.61 -8.75
C ILE A 289 17.31 -37.01 -7.98
N THR A 290 18.17 -36.03 -7.67
CA THR A 290 19.32 -36.23 -6.81
C THR A 290 18.83 -36.30 -5.36
N GLY A 291 19.45 -37.18 -4.57
CA GLY A 291 18.95 -37.70 -3.28
C GLY A 291 18.74 -36.69 -2.14
N GLY A 292 18.65 -35.39 -2.42
CA GLY A 292 18.25 -34.36 -1.44
C GLY A 292 16.78 -33.93 -1.53
N ILE A 293 16.02 -34.33 -2.57
CA ILE A 293 14.69 -33.76 -2.85
C ILE A 293 13.53 -34.56 -2.23
N VAL A 294 13.70 -35.86 -1.95
CA VAL A 294 12.59 -36.72 -1.50
C VAL A 294 12.95 -37.38 -0.18
N SER A 295 12.23 -37.01 0.88
CA SER A 295 12.37 -37.57 2.24
C SER A 295 11.44 -38.78 2.49
N GLY A 296 10.79 -39.32 1.46
CA GLY A 296 9.84 -40.43 1.54
C GLY A 296 9.95 -41.43 0.39
N ASP A 297 9.13 -42.48 0.44
CA ASP A 297 9.10 -43.55 -0.56
C ASP A 297 8.66 -43.02 -1.93
N ILE A 298 9.41 -43.37 -2.98
CA ILE A 298 9.03 -43.15 -4.38
C ILE A 298 8.36 -44.42 -4.90
N ILE A 299 7.05 -44.38 -5.14
CA ILE A 299 6.32 -45.47 -5.79
C ILE A 299 6.29 -45.21 -7.30
N ALA A 300 7.07 -45.99 -8.07
CA ALA A 300 7.01 -45.98 -9.52
C ALA A 300 6.13 -47.13 -10.04
N THR A 301 4.95 -46.82 -10.57
CA THR A 301 4.07 -47.77 -11.26
C THR A 301 4.48 -47.88 -12.74
N GLY A 302 5.50 -48.69 -13.07
CA GLY A 302 5.84 -48.99 -14.47
C GLY A 302 7.33 -49.23 -14.77
N ARG A 303 7.68 -49.19 -16.08
CA ARG A 303 9.05 -49.31 -16.60
C ARG A 303 9.83 -48.02 -16.30
N ILE A 304 11.05 -48.16 -15.77
CA ILE A 304 12.02 -47.07 -15.66
C ILE A 304 12.88 -47.11 -16.93
N SER A 305 13.00 -45.99 -17.65
CA SER A 305 13.61 -45.89 -18.99
C SER A 305 15.09 -46.32 -19.09
N SER A 306 15.76 -46.53 -17.97
CA SER A 306 17.18 -46.89 -17.88
C SER A 306 17.43 -48.27 -17.26
N GLN A 307 16.39 -49.11 -17.11
CA GLN A 307 16.54 -50.52 -16.77
C GLN A 307 15.86 -51.37 -17.84
N ASN A 308 16.66 -51.89 -18.77
CA ASN A 308 16.29 -52.98 -19.65
C ASN A 308 15.50 -54.04 -18.86
N ALA A 309 14.30 -54.41 -19.34
CA ALA A 309 13.38 -55.24 -18.58
C ALA A 309 14.05 -56.58 -18.21
N ARG A 310 14.44 -56.70 -16.93
CA ARG A 310 15.02 -57.92 -16.37
C ARG A 310 13.92 -58.70 -15.66
N LYS A 311 13.44 -59.76 -16.31
CA LYS A 311 12.55 -60.73 -15.64
C LYS A 311 13.38 -61.94 -15.26
N ILE A 312 13.27 -62.34 -14.00
CA ILE A 312 14.01 -63.46 -13.41
C ILE A 312 13.00 -64.40 -12.76
N ALA A 313 13.09 -65.67 -13.10
CA ALA A 313 12.56 -66.74 -12.26
C ALA A 313 13.75 -67.52 -11.68
N SER A 314 13.80 -67.64 -10.35
CA SER A 314 14.83 -68.38 -9.64
C SER A 314 14.18 -69.31 -8.62
N ALA A 315 14.67 -70.54 -8.53
CA ALA A 315 14.18 -71.52 -7.56
C ALA A 315 15.30 -72.47 -7.10
N SER A 316 15.22 -72.92 -5.86
CA SER A 316 16.18 -73.84 -5.22
C SER A 316 15.53 -75.08 -4.60
N ASN A 317 14.20 -75.24 -4.75
CA ASN A 317 13.48 -76.42 -4.29
C ASN A 317 13.89 -77.65 -5.12
N GLU A 318 13.91 -78.83 -4.51
CA GLU A 318 14.16 -80.07 -5.24
C GLU A 318 13.00 -80.37 -6.19
N ILE A 319 13.32 -80.78 -7.42
CA ILE A 319 12.35 -81.22 -8.43
C ILE A 319 12.89 -82.45 -9.15
N PHE A 320 12.02 -83.32 -9.63
CA PHE A 320 12.41 -84.51 -10.38
C PHE A 320 11.46 -84.78 -11.55
N ILE A 321 11.94 -85.54 -12.52
CA ILE A 321 11.15 -86.03 -13.65
C ILE A 321 11.55 -87.47 -13.99
N SER A 322 10.58 -88.28 -14.41
CA SER A 322 10.76 -89.65 -14.90
C SER A 322 10.01 -89.87 -16.22
N SER A 323 9.83 -88.80 -17.00
CA SER A 323 9.08 -88.81 -18.26
C SER A 323 10.01 -88.66 -19.45
N SER A 324 9.82 -89.52 -20.45
CA SER A 324 10.41 -89.35 -21.78
C SER A 324 9.67 -88.32 -22.65
N ARG A 325 8.63 -87.69 -22.11
CA ARG A 325 7.93 -86.55 -22.73
C ARG A 325 8.39 -85.26 -22.07
N TRP A 326 8.45 -84.19 -22.87
CA TRP A 326 8.70 -82.84 -22.38
C TRP A 326 7.66 -82.42 -21.34
N GLN A 327 8.12 -81.94 -20.19
CA GLN A 327 7.29 -81.33 -19.16
C GLN A 327 7.87 -79.97 -18.77
N ASP A 328 6.99 -79.05 -18.35
CA ASP A 328 7.39 -77.75 -17.83
C ASP A 328 8.24 -77.94 -16.56
N MET A 329 9.39 -77.28 -16.52
CA MET A 329 10.24 -77.28 -15.35
C MET A 329 9.63 -76.33 -14.32
N LEU A 330 9.27 -76.86 -13.15
CA LEU A 330 8.56 -76.12 -12.11
C LEU A 330 9.30 -74.82 -11.73
N ASN A 331 8.54 -73.73 -11.64
CA ASN A 331 9.00 -72.36 -11.35
C ASN A 331 9.90 -71.71 -12.41
N MET A 332 10.16 -72.35 -13.55
CA MET A 332 10.97 -71.77 -14.64
C MET A 332 10.08 -71.25 -15.77
N SER A 333 9.15 -70.35 -15.44
CA SER A 333 8.24 -69.70 -16.39
C SER A 333 7.88 -68.29 -15.94
N PHE A 334 7.78 -67.35 -16.87
CA PHE A 334 7.23 -66.00 -16.65
C PHE A 334 6.75 -65.37 -17.96
N SER A 335 5.97 -64.28 -17.86
CA SER A 335 5.62 -63.44 -19.00
C SER A 335 6.47 -62.16 -19.03
N ILE A 336 6.89 -61.76 -20.22
CA ILE A 336 7.58 -60.51 -20.51
C ILE A 336 6.80 -59.70 -21.54
N THR A 337 6.84 -58.37 -21.44
CA THR A 337 6.21 -57.48 -22.43
C THR A 337 7.31 -56.75 -23.19
N THR A 338 7.39 -56.98 -24.50
CA THR A 338 8.41 -56.38 -25.38
C THR A 338 7.79 -55.37 -26.33
N GLY A 339 8.60 -54.43 -26.82
CA GLY A 339 8.21 -53.37 -27.75
C GLY A 339 8.82 -53.53 -29.14
N ASN A 340 8.87 -54.77 -29.66
CA ASN A 340 9.66 -55.14 -30.84
C ASN A 340 11.18 -55.03 -30.60
N SER A 341 11.65 -55.72 -29.56
CA SER A 341 12.98 -55.54 -28.99
C SER A 341 13.80 -56.82 -29.08
N MET A 342 15.12 -56.66 -29.17
CA MET A 342 16.04 -57.79 -29.03
C MET A 342 16.03 -58.25 -27.58
N VAL A 343 15.94 -59.56 -27.34
CA VAL A 343 15.92 -60.16 -26.01
C VAL A 343 16.97 -61.25 -25.95
N ILE A 344 17.78 -61.25 -24.89
CA ILE A 344 18.61 -62.40 -24.53
C ILE A 344 17.93 -63.17 -23.38
N ILE A 345 17.78 -64.47 -23.55
CA ILE A 345 17.26 -65.40 -22.55
C ILE A 345 18.38 -66.34 -22.10
N PHE A 346 18.60 -66.40 -20.80
CA PHE A 346 19.55 -67.30 -20.14
C PHE A 346 18.80 -68.27 -19.25
N PHE A 347 19.05 -69.56 -19.41
CA PHE A 347 18.67 -70.57 -18.44
C PHE A 347 19.92 -71.24 -17.88
N LYS A 348 19.95 -71.43 -16.56
CA LYS A 348 20.95 -72.22 -15.85
C LYS A 348 20.26 -73.13 -14.84
N ALA A 349 20.69 -74.39 -14.76
CA ALA A 349 20.34 -75.30 -13.69
C ALA A 349 21.58 -76.03 -13.17
N GLY A 350 21.87 -75.85 -11.88
CA GLY A 350 22.91 -76.62 -11.19
C GLY A 350 22.38 -77.95 -10.62
N GLY A 351 23.30 -78.87 -10.36
CA GLY A 351 23.04 -80.08 -9.57
C GLY A 351 21.98 -81.01 -10.18
N VAL A 352 22.02 -81.22 -11.49
CA VAL A 352 21.13 -82.19 -12.16
C VAL A 352 21.71 -83.59 -11.97
N VAL A 353 21.02 -84.44 -11.22
CA VAL A 353 21.50 -85.76 -10.80
C VAL A 353 20.62 -86.88 -11.39
N ALA A 354 21.26 -87.99 -11.70
CA ALA A 354 20.62 -89.25 -12.07
C ALA A 354 20.31 -90.09 -10.82
N ASP A 355 19.04 -90.29 -10.48
CA ASP A 355 18.64 -90.93 -9.21
C ASP A 355 18.79 -92.47 -9.23
N SER A 356 18.84 -93.12 -10.39
CA SER A 356 18.97 -94.58 -10.53
C SER A 356 20.42 -95.07 -10.75
N PRO A 357 20.82 -96.24 -10.21
CA PRO A 357 22.09 -96.88 -10.58
C PRO A 357 22.11 -97.26 -12.07
N ILE A 358 23.22 -96.98 -12.75
CA ILE A 358 23.40 -97.26 -14.18
C ILE A 358 24.00 -98.66 -14.31
N ASP A 359 23.18 -99.71 -14.27
CA ASP A 359 23.65 -101.11 -14.29
C ASP A 359 23.89 -101.68 -15.71
N SER A 360 23.91 -100.85 -16.76
CA SER A 360 24.25 -101.28 -18.13
C SER A 360 24.73 -100.11 -19.00
N LEU A 361 25.41 -100.40 -20.12
CA LEU A 361 25.97 -99.46 -21.12
C LEU A 361 24.93 -98.52 -21.81
N GLN A 362 23.72 -98.39 -21.26
CA GLN A 362 22.68 -97.51 -21.75
C GLN A 362 22.90 -96.08 -21.22
N TYR A 363 23.16 -95.16 -22.15
CA TYR A 363 23.42 -93.74 -21.86
C TYR A 363 22.15 -93.06 -21.33
N LEU A 364 22.10 -92.81 -20.02
CA LEU A 364 21.11 -91.91 -19.44
C LEU A 364 21.30 -90.51 -20.02
N SER A 365 20.19 -89.83 -20.36
CA SER A 365 20.23 -88.46 -20.88
C SER A 365 19.18 -87.57 -20.21
N ALA A 366 19.50 -86.29 -20.10
CA ALA A 366 18.59 -85.23 -19.72
C ALA A 366 18.56 -84.21 -20.86
N SER A 367 17.37 -83.92 -21.39
CA SER A 367 17.20 -82.88 -22.42
C SER A 367 16.48 -81.69 -21.83
N PHE A 368 16.91 -80.50 -22.22
CA PHE A 368 16.36 -79.22 -21.77
C PHE A 368 16.05 -78.35 -22.99
N ARG A 369 15.00 -77.55 -22.91
CA ARG A 369 14.66 -76.57 -23.94
C ARG A 369 14.04 -75.30 -23.35
N ILE A 370 14.32 -74.17 -23.99
CA ILE A 370 13.65 -72.89 -23.75
C ILE A 370 12.55 -72.75 -24.80
N LEU A 371 11.36 -72.34 -24.35
CA LEU A 371 10.24 -71.99 -25.20
C LEU A 371 9.90 -70.51 -25.02
N VAL A 372 9.55 -69.87 -26.13
CA VAL A 372 8.85 -68.58 -26.16
C VAL A 372 7.53 -68.80 -26.87
N ASP A 373 6.41 -68.48 -26.20
CA ASP A 373 5.04 -68.69 -26.70
C ASP A 373 4.81 -70.12 -27.21
N ASP A 374 5.26 -71.09 -26.43
CA ASP A 374 5.22 -72.53 -26.76
C ASP A 374 6.05 -72.96 -27.99
N GLY A 375 6.71 -72.03 -28.68
CA GLY A 375 7.71 -72.29 -29.70
C GLY A 375 9.08 -72.57 -29.07
N GLN A 376 9.70 -73.71 -29.38
CA GLN A 376 11.06 -74.00 -28.93
C GLN A 376 12.06 -73.06 -29.61
N VAL A 377 12.81 -72.30 -28.82
CA VAL A 377 13.83 -71.36 -29.31
C VAL A 377 15.26 -71.84 -29.10
N CYS A 378 15.48 -72.71 -28.11
CA CYS A 378 16.78 -73.29 -27.80
C CYS A 378 16.59 -74.64 -27.12
N GLY A 379 17.51 -75.59 -27.32
CA GLY A 379 17.50 -76.86 -26.61
C GLY A 379 18.83 -77.59 -26.68
N SER A 380 19.08 -78.45 -25.70
CA SER A 380 20.29 -79.27 -25.63
C SER A 380 19.99 -80.61 -24.97
N ASN A 381 20.77 -81.63 -25.33
CA ASN A 381 20.71 -82.96 -24.75
C ASN A 381 22.03 -83.24 -24.05
N TYR A 382 21.97 -83.55 -22.76
CA TYR A 382 23.10 -83.89 -21.91
C TYR A 382 23.07 -85.38 -21.63
N ARG A 383 24.21 -86.06 -21.77
CA ARG A 383 24.38 -87.47 -21.45
C ARG A 383 25.18 -87.64 -20.17
N PHE A 384 24.74 -88.52 -19.29
CA PHE A 384 25.49 -88.89 -18.09
C PHE A 384 26.50 -89.98 -18.46
N TYR A 385 27.75 -89.82 -18.02
CA TYR A 385 28.78 -90.84 -18.20
C TYR A 385 28.68 -91.87 -17.08
N TYR A 386 29.03 -93.13 -17.34
CA TYR A 386 28.82 -94.28 -16.43
C TYR A 386 29.36 -94.08 -14.99
N LEU A 387 30.39 -93.24 -14.80
CA LEU A 387 31.00 -92.94 -13.50
C LEU A 387 30.59 -91.58 -12.91
N ALA A 388 29.85 -90.75 -13.64
CA ALA A 388 29.47 -89.39 -13.26
C ALA A 388 27.94 -89.24 -13.28
N ARG A 389 27.33 -89.23 -12.09
CA ARG A 389 25.88 -89.16 -11.88
C ARG A 389 25.31 -87.74 -11.85
N GLU A 390 26.12 -86.73 -12.10
CA GLU A 390 25.75 -85.32 -11.94
C GLU A 390 26.23 -84.47 -13.13
N LEU A 391 25.35 -83.60 -13.62
CA LEU A 391 25.70 -82.48 -14.48
C LEU A 391 25.91 -81.25 -13.59
N LYS A 392 27.15 -80.77 -13.52
CA LYS A 392 27.51 -79.62 -12.68
C LYS A 392 26.73 -78.36 -13.05
N ASP A 393 26.64 -78.09 -14.35
CA ASP A 393 25.95 -76.93 -14.90
C ASP A 393 25.26 -77.31 -16.21
N VAL A 394 23.94 -77.13 -16.25
CA VAL A 394 23.16 -77.09 -17.50
C VAL A 394 22.94 -75.63 -17.83
N SER A 395 23.36 -75.20 -19.03
CA SER A 395 23.09 -73.85 -19.51
C SER A 395 22.45 -73.87 -20.90
N LEU A 396 21.50 -72.97 -21.10
CA LEU A 396 20.89 -72.69 -22.40
C LEU A 396 20.84 -71.18 -22.59
N HIS A 397 21.13 -70.75 -23.82
CA HIS A 397 21.16 -69.35 -24.19
C HIS A 397 20.40 -69.17 -25.51
N TRP A 398 19.59 -68.13 -25.59
CA TRP A 398 18.95 -67.72 -26.83
C TRP A 398 18.96 -66.21 -26.93
N MET A 399 19.13 -65.70 -28.16
CA MET A 399 19.04 -64.29 -28.47
C MET A 399 18.21 -64.13 -29.73
N GLY A 400 17.22 -63.25 -29.69
CA GLY A 400 16.38 -62.96 -30.85
C GLY A 400 15.46 -61.78 -30.62
N VAL A 401 14.74 -61.37 -31.65
CA VAL A 401 13.77 -60.28 -31.57
C VAL A 401 12.42 -60.86 -31.17
N LEU A 402 11.80 -60.28 -30.15
CA LEU A 402 10.40 -60.55 -29.80
C LEU A 402 9.54 -59.37 -30.24
N SER A 403 8.41 -59.67 -30.86
CA SER A 403 7.48 -58.66 -31.37
C SER A 403 6.93 -57.75 -30.25
N ALA A 404 6.22 -56.70 -30.63
CA ALA A 404 5.49 -55.91 -29.64
C ALA A 404 4.36 -56.77 -29.02
N GLY A 405 4.34 -56.95 -27.70
CA GLY A 405 3.31 -57.76 -27.03
C GLY A 405 3.79 -58.48 -25.77
N ASN A 406 2.90 -59.28 -25.19
CA ASN A 406 3.21 -60.18 -24.08
C ASN A 406 3.67 -61.53 -24.62
N HIS A 407 4.83 -61.99 -24.14
CA HIS A 407 5.44 -63.26 -24.50
C HIS A 407 5.64 -64.12 -23.25
N THR A 408 5.31 -65.40 -23.31
CA THR A 408 5.59 -66.36 -22.23
C THR A 408 6.91 -67.06 -22.49
N VAL A 409 7.85 -66.95 -21.55
CA VAL A 409 9.12 -67.66 -21.57
C VAL A 409 9.08 -68.78 -20.55
N LYS A 410 9.39 -70.01 -20.96
CA LYS A 410 9.46 -71.16 -20.04
C LYS A 410 10.54 -72.16 -20.42
N VAL A 411 10.91 -73.00 -19.47
CA VAL A 411 11.85 -74.12 -19.67
C VAL A 411 11.11 -75.44 -19.55
N GLN A 412 11.41 -76.35 -20.46
CA GLN A 412 10.98 -77.74 -20.36
C GLN A 412 12.17 -78.68 -20.27
N TRP A 413 11.93 -79.83 -19.66
CA TRP A 413 12.90 -80.90 -19.51
C TRP A 413 12.26 -82.27 -19.70
N GLN A 414 13.08 -83.25 -20.07
CA GLN A 414 12.71 -84.66 -20.19
C GLN A 414 13.94 -85.54 -19.96
N THR A 415 13.70 -86.83 -19.77
CA THR A 415 14.75 -87.82 -19.50
C THR A 415 14.69 -88.98 -20.49
N GLY A 416 15.86 -89.50 -20.86
CA GLY A 416 15.98 -90.70 -21.70
C GLY A 416 15.34 -91.91 -21.02
N GLU A 417 14.55 -92.68 -21.79
CA GLU A 417 13.90 -93.92 -21.34
C GLU A 417 13.01 -93.79 -20.09
N GLY A 418 12.62 -92.57 -19.69
CA GLY A 418 11.79 -92.34 -18.49
C GLY A 418 12.54 -92.52 -17.16
N ARG A 419 13.87 -92.57 -17.17
CA ARG A 419 14.67 -92.77 -15.96
C ARG A 419 14.69 -91.50 -15.10
N ARG A 420 14.58 -91.66 -13.78
CA ARG A 420 14.44 -90.52 -12.87
C ARG A 420 15.71 -89.64 -12.85
N ILE A 421 15.53 -88.35 -13.15
CA ILE A 421 16.53 -87.30 -12.93
C ILE A 421 15.96 -86.24 -11.99
N SER A 422 16.81 -85.63 -11.17
CA SER A 422 16.45 -84.62 -10.19
C SER A 422 17.34 -83.38 -10.32
N CYS A 423 16.86 -82.23 -9.86
CA CYS A 423 17.69 -81.09 -9.49
C CYS A 423 17.78 -81.04 -7.97
N SER A 424 18.97 -81.23 -7.41
CA SER A 424 19.18 -81.39 -5.96
C SER A 424 18.72 -80.17 -5.15
N SER A 425 18.26 -80.42 -3.93
CA SER A 425 17.98 -79.35 -2.96
C SER A 425 19.25 -78.55 -2.66
N GLY A 426 19.16 -77.21 -2.75
CA GLY A 426 20.29 -76.29 -2.56
C GLY A 426 20.99 -75.85 -3.85
N SER A 427 20.77 -76.53 -4.99
CA SER A 427 21.21 -76.06 -6.30
C SER A 427 20.23 -75.06 -6.89
N THR A 428 20.73 -73.98 -7.49
CA THR A 428 19.88 -72.93 -8.07
C THR A 428 19.55 -73.22 -9.53
N ARG A 429 18.27 -73.00 -9.87
CA ARG A 429 17.80 -72.86 -11.25
C ARG A 429 17.42 -71.42 -11.48
N SER A 430 17.88 -70.84 -12.57
CA SER A 430 17.56 -69.47 -12.96
C SER A 430 17.20 -69.39 -14.43
N LEU A 431 16.10 -68.70 -14.71
CA LEU A 431 15.68 -68.28 -16.04
C LEU A 431 15.63 -66.75 -16.03
N ILE A 432 16.36 -66.12 -16.95
CA ILE A 432 16.50 -64.66 -17.03
C ILE A 432 16.20 -64.23 -18.45
N ALA A 433 15.33 -63.24 -18.63
CA ALA A 433 15.17 -62.53 -19.89
C ALA A 433 15.62 -61.08 -19.70
N ILE A 434 16.44 -60.58 -20.63
CA ILE A 434 16.95 -59.21 -20.67
C ILE A 434 16.60 -58.66 -22.05
N GLU A 435 15.75 -57.66 -22.09
CA GLU A 435 15.56 -56.81 -23.27
C GLU A 435 16.84 -55.99 -23.50
N LEU A 436 17.35 -55.88 -24.73
CA LEU A 436 18.58 -55.14 -25.04
C LEU A 436 18.31 -53.70 -25.49
#